data_AF-D0NLN8-F1
#
_entry.id   AF-D0NLN8-F1
#
_cell.length_a   1.000
_cell.length_b   1.000
_cell.length_c   1.000
_cell.angle_alpha   90.00
_cell.angle_beta   90.00
_cell.angle_gamma   90.00
#
_symmetry.space_group_name_H-M   'P 1'
#
loop_
_entity.id
_entity.type
_entity.pdbx_description
1 polymer ?
#
loop_
_entity_poly.entity_id
_entity_poly.type
_entity_poly.pdbx_seq_one_letter_code
_entity_poly.pdbx_strand_id
1 'polypeptide(L)'
;MTNNSSEPVARRLVEGLKCNLDLYNEYIESDEGQDIFIMAALCESRIVYLKNVRAGWYGPIPQADLSLAMCSEECLRSDELHKKAMSLSRCTCAQVSADTFVRHDFCLENSARLLCTHLSECGHWGCQLEDFNCLRYEWDHLYPSLTASWLA
;
A
#
# COMPACT_ATOMS: atom_id res chain seq x y z
N MET A 1 -23.01 -3.64 24.79
CA MET A 1 -21.65 -4.20 24.73
C MET A 1 -21.73 -5.48 23.90
N THR A 2 -21.57 -5.36 22.58
CA THR A 2 -21.66 -6.49 21.65
C THR A 2 -20.26 -6.88 21.23
N ASN A 3 -19.78 -8.00 21.76
CA ASN A 3 -18.50 -8.61 21.41
C ASN A 3 -18.57 -9.16 19.98
N ASN A 4 -17.72 -8.63 19.10
CA ASN A 4 -17.60 -9.07 17.72
C ASN A 4 -16.61 -10.24 17.66
N SER A 5 -17.11 -11.47 17.80
CA SER A 5 -16.31 -12.71 17.87
C SER A 5 -15.99 -13.33 16.50
N SER A 6 -15.95 -12.52 15.43
CA SER A 6 -15.85 -12.97 14.03
C SER A 6 -14.42 -12.99 13.45
N GLU A 7 -13.43 -12.38 14.11
CA GLU A 7 -12.04 -12.33 13.64
C GLU A 7 -11.28 -13.67 13.53
N PRO A 8 -11.42 -14.66 14.45
CA PRO A 8 -10.55 -15.84 14.41
C PRO A 8 -10.98 -16.87 13.35
N VAL A 9 -12.24 -16.83 12.91
CA VAL A 9 -12.78 -17.77 11.89
C VAL A 9 -12.42 -17.31 10.48
N ALA A 10 -12.44 -15.99 10.22
CA ALA A 10 -11.99 -15.42 8.95
C ALA A 10 -10.49 -15.67 8.72
N ARG A 11 -9.65 -15.50 9.76
CA ARG A 11 -8.22 -15.82 9.69
C ARG A 11 -7.95 -17.31 9.36
N ARG A 12 -8.72 -18.25 9.92
CA ARG A 12 -8.58 -19.70 9.64
C ARG A 12 -9.10 -20.13 8.27
N LEU A 13 -10.06 -19.41 7.68
CA LEU A 13 -10.55 -19.71 6.34
C LEU A 13 -9.55 -19.32 5.24
N VAL A 14 -8.74 -18.29 5.49
CA VAL A 14 -7.62 -17.89 4.61
C VAL A 14 -6.46 -18.90 4.70
N GLU A 15 -6.21 -19.51 5.86
CA GLU A 15 -5.18 -20.56 6.02
C GLU A 15 -5.43 -21.82 5.15
N GLY A 16 -6.67 -22.04 4.69
CA GLY A 16 -7.03 -23.17 3.81
C GLY A 16 -6.81 -22.93 2.32
N LEU A 17 -6.65 -21.67 1.88
CA LEU A 17 -6.36 -21.30 0.50
C LEU A 17 -4.87 -21.01 0.40
N LYS A 18 -4.09 -22.04 0.04
CA LYS A 18 -2.64 -21.91 -0.09
C LYS A 18 -2.29 -20.80 -1.10
N CYS A 19 -1.38 -19.92 -0.70
CA CYS A 19 -0.71 -18.96 -1.58
C CYS A 19 -0.17 -19.66 -2.82
N ASN A 20 -0.46 -19.11 -4.00
CA ASN A 20 0.01 -19.60 -5.28
C ASN A 20 0.96 -18.58 -5.90
N LEU A 21 2.27 -18.82 -5.73
CA LEU A 21 3.32 -17.97 -6.27
C LEU A 21 3.41 -18.04 -7.81
N ASP A 22 2.96 -19.12 -8.44
CA ASP A 22 2.95 -19.21 -9.91
C ASP A 22 1.97 -18.20 -10.51
N LEU A 23 0.78 -18.02 -9.89
CA LEU A 23 -0.18 -16.99 -10.30
C LEU A 23 0.32 -15.57 -10.02
N TYR A 24 1.11 -15.39 -8.96
CA TYR A 24 1.78 -14.11 -8.71
C TYR A 24 2.81 -13.81 -9.81
N ASN A 25 3.66 -14.79 -10.13
CA ASN A 25 4.69 -14.67 -11.17
C ASN A 25 4.08 -14.41 -12.56
N GLU A 26 3.01 -15.13 -12.91
CA GLU A 26 2.26 -14.88 -14.15
C GLU A 26 1.68 -13.46 -14.19
N TYR A 27 1.17 -12.96 -13.05
CA TYR A 27 0.65 -11.60 -12.98
C TYR A 27 1.74 -10.55 -13.18
N ILE A 28 2.88 -10.64 -12.49
CA ILE A 28 3.97 -9.65 -12.62
C ILE A 28 4.63 -9.66 -14.00
N GLU A 29 4.57 -10.79 -14.72
CA GLU A 29 5.04 -10.91 -16.11
C GLU A 29 4.00 -10.42 -17.14
N SER A 30 2.75 -10.19 -16.72
CA SER A 30 1.71 -9.67 -17.60
C SER A 30 1.89 -8.18 -17.90
N ASP A 31 1.27 -7.71 -19.00
CA ASP A 31 1.27 -6.31 -19.40
C ASP A 31 0.77 -5.36 -18.31
N GLU A 32 -0.14 -5.83 -17.45
CA GLU A 32 -0.70 -5.04 -16.36
C GLU A 32 0.18 -5.08 -15.09
N GLY A 33 0.74 -6.23 -14.76
CA GLY A 33 1.51 -6.42 -13.53
C GLY A 33 2.95 -5.93 -13.62
N GLN A 34 3.54 -5.81 -14.82
CA GLN A 34 4.90 -5.28 -15.00
C GLN A 34 5.08 -3.86 -14.44
N ASP A 35 3.98 -3.09 -14.38
CA ASP A 35 3.98 -1.71 -13.88
C ASP A 35 3.97 -1.62 -12.36
N ILE A 36 3.77 -2.72 -11.62
CA ILE A 36 3.59 -2.69 -10.16
C ILE A 36 4.75 -2.01 -9.43
N PHE A 37 5.98 -2.40 -9.73
CA PHE A 37 7.19 -1.86 -9.11
C PHE A 37 7.57 -0.50 -9.69
N ILE A 38 7.24 -0.25 -10.96
CA ILE A 38 7.44 1.06 -11.59
C ILE A 38 6.56 2.11 -10.91
N MET A 39 5.28 1.80 -10.72
CA MET A 39 4.33 2.69 -10.04
C MET A 39 4.69 2.89 -8.56
N ALA A 40 5.14 1.84 -7.87
CA ALA A 40 5.69 1.97 -6.51
C ALA A 40 6.88 2.92 -6.45
N ALA A 41 7.87 2.75 -7.33
CA ALA A 41 9.06 3.60 -7.39
C ALA A 41 8.72 5.06 -7.76
N LEU A 42 7.75 5.27 -8.66
CA LEU A 42 7.28 6.61 -9.02
C LEU A 42 6.53 7.27 -7.85
N CYS A 43 5.68 6.53 -7.15
CA CYS A 43 5.01 6.99 -5.94
C CYS A 43 6.04 7.39 -4.86
N GLU A 44 7.01 6.52 -4.59
CA GLU A 44 8.10 6.80 -3.65
C GLU A 44 8.87 8.06 -4.05
N SER A 45 9.27 8.17 -5.32
CA SER A 45 9.96 9.35 -5.85
C SER A 45 9.18 10.63 -5.62
N ARG A 46 7.85 10.60 -5.80
CA ARG A 46 6.97 11.75 -5.58
C ARG A 46 6.92 12.18 -4.11
N ILE A 47 6.87 11.21 -3.20
CA ILE A 47 6.92 11.43 -1.75
C ILE A 47 8.28 11.99 -1.33
N VAL A 48 9.37 11.42 -1.84
CA VAL A 48 10.75 11.89 -1.58
C VAL A 48 10.97 13.28 -2.15
N TYR A 49 10.39 13.59 -3.31
CA TYR A 49 10.46 14.92 -3.90
C TYR A 49 9.83 15.97 -2.96
N LEU A 50 8.67 15.69 -2.37
CA LEU A 50 8.06 16.58 -1.37
C LEU A 50 8.99 16.82 -0.17
N LYS A 51 9.63 15.76 0.33
CA LYS A 51 10.64 15.86 1.40
C LYS A 51 11.76 16.84 1.04
N ASN A 52 12.28 16.72 -0.18
CA ASN A 52 13.41 17.50 -0.65
C ASN A 52 13.04 18.96 -0.92
N VAL A 53 11.90 19.23 -1.55
CA VAL A 53 11.42 20.61 -1.80
C VAL A 53 11.16 21.36 -0.50
N ARG A 54 10.75 20.65 0.55
CA ARG A 54 10.50 21.19 1.89
C ARG A 54 11.75 21.20 2.78
N ALA A 55 12.89 20.69 2.31
CA ALA A 55 14.12 20.70 3.10
C ALA A 55 14.51 22.15 3.46
N GLY A 56 14.68 22.43 4.76
CA GLY A 56 15.01 23.76 5.28
C GLY A 56 13.81 24.67 5.56
N TRP A 57 12.57 24.21 5.30
CA TRP A 57 11.37 24.90 5.75
C TRP A 57 11.05 24.57 7.22
N TYR A 58 10.41 25.49 7.92
CA TYR A 58 9.95 25.29 9.30
C TYR A 58 8.51 24.78 9.34
N GLY A 59 8.25 23.77 10.17
CA GLY A 59 6.91 23.24 10.42
C GLY A 59 6.58 21.95 9.65
N PRO A 60 5.40 21.37 9.92
CA PRO A 60 4.96 20.14 9.26
C PRO A 60 4.61 20.38 7.78
N ILE A 61 4.58 19.32 6.99
CA ILE A 61 4.20 19.39 5.58
C ILE A 61 2.69 19.70 5.50
N PRO A 62 2.26 20.69 4.69
CA PRO A 62 0.84 20.99 4.57
C PRO A 62 0.04 19.80 4.06
N GLN A 63 -1.15 19.58 4.63
CA GLN A 63 -2.02 18.46 4.24
C GLN A 63 -2.35 18.44 2.75
N ALA A 64 -2.46 19.60 2.11
CA ALA A 64 -2.70 19.69 0.67
C ALA A 64 -1.57 19.08 -0.15
N ASP A 65 -0.31 19.24 0.28
CA ASP A 65 0.85 18.66 -0.41
C ASP A 65 0.91 17.14 -0.22
N LEU A 66 0.62 16.67 1.00
CA LEU A 66 0.54 15.24 1.30
C LEU A 66 -0.58 14.59 0.48
N SER A 67 -1.76 15.23 0.43
CA SER A 67 -2.88 14.79 -0.39
C SER A 67 -2.52 14.77 -1.87
N LEU A 68 -1.77 15.75 -2.37
CA LEU A 68 -1.36 15.81 -3.77
C LEU A 68 -0.41 14.65 -4.15
N ALA A 69 0.45 14.21 -3.24
CA ALA A 69 1.24 12.98 -3.44
C ALA A 69 0.38 11.73 -3.33
N MET A 70 -0.38 11.57 -2.24
CA MET A 70 -1.13 10.34 -1.96
C MET A 70 -2.28 10.07 -2.95
N CYS A 71 -2.80 11.14 -3.58
CA CYS A 71 -3.84 11.06 -4.60
C CYS A 71 -3.26 11.09 -6.02
N SER A 72 -1.93 11.00 -6.18
CA SER A 72 -1.32 10.92 -7.50
C SER A 72 -1.63 9.57 -8.15
N GLU A 73 -1.63 9.55 -9.49
CA GLU A 73 -1.93 8.35 -10.27
C GLU A 73 -1.00 7.20 -9.90
N GLU A 74 0.29 7.49 -9.70
CA GLU A 74 1.32 6.49 -9.45
C GLU A 74 1.11 5.81 -8.08
N CYS A 75 0.74 6.58 -7.04
CA CYS A 75 0.46 6.04 -5.72
C CYS A 75 -0.85 5.25 -5.66
N LEU A 76 -1.90 5.74 -6.32
CA LEU A 76 -3.19 5.03 -6.41
C LEU A 76 -3.03 3.74 -7.19
N ARG A 77 -2.38 3.81 -8.36
CA ARG A 77 -2.16 2.66 -9.24
C ARG A 77 -1.26 1.62 -8.59
N SER A 78 -0.21 2.05 -7.89
CA SER A 78 0.64 1.14 -7.13
C SER A 78 -0.18 0.34 -6.12
N ASP A 79 -0.97 0.99 -5.26
CA ASP A 79 -1.79 0.29 -4.27
C ASP A 79 -2.81 -0.67 -4.91
N GLU A 80 -3.42 -0.28 -6.04
CA GLU A 80 -4.34 -1.13 -6.79
C GLU A 80 -3.67 -2.39 -7.35
N LEU A 81 -2.50 -2.24 -7.99
CA LEU A 81 -1.75 -3.35 -8.58
C LEU A 81 -1.30 -4.34 -7.49
N HIS A 82 -0.83 -3.84 -6.34
CA HIS A 82 -0.46 -4.69 -5.20
C HIS A 82 -1.68 -5.44 -4.63
N LYS A 83 -2.81 -4.75 -4.44
CA LYS A 83 -4.08 -5.38 -4.00
C LYS A 83 -4.52 -6.46 -4.98
N LYS A 84 -4.42 -6.20 -6.28
CA LYS A 84 -4.80 -7.14 -7.34
C LYS A 84 -3.88 -8.36 -7.36
N ALA A 85 -2.57 -8.17 -7.27
CA ALA A 85 -1.59 -9.26 -7.18
C ALA A 85 -1.87 -10.20 -6.01
N MET A 86 -2.10 -9.66 -4.81
CA MET A 86 -2.44 -10.46 -3.63
C MET A 86 -3.80 -11.16 -3.77
N SER A 87 -4.80 -10.47 -4.33
CA SER A 87 -6.13 -11.04 -4.56
C SER A 87 -6.10 -12.24 -5.52
N LEU A 88 -5.36 -12.12 -6.62
CA LEU A 88 -5.23 -13.17 -7.64
C LEU A 88 -4.43 -14.38 -7.13
N SER A 89 -3.26 -14.13 -6.54
CA SER A 89 -2.36 -15.18 -6.05
C SER A 89 -2.81 -15.80 -4.72
N ARG A 90 -3.70 -15.11 -3.99
CA ARG A 90 -4.10 -15.43 -2.60
C ARG A 90 -2.91 -15.42 -1.63
N CYS A 91 -1.81 -14.81 -2.03
CA CYS A 91 -0.64 -14.64 -1.19
C CYS A 91 -0.79 -13.39 -0.33
N THR A 92 -0.32 -13.49 0.91
CA THR A 92 -0.10 -12.33 1.76
C THR A 92 1.14 -11.57 1.29
N CYS A 93 1.23 -10.27 1.60
CA CYS A 93 2.43 -9.49 1.25
C CYS A 93 3.70 -10.14 1.83
N ALA A 94 3.65 -10.71 3.04
CA ALA A 94 4.82 -11.33 3.68
C ALA A 94 5.31 -12.57 2.92
N GLN A 95 4.39 -13.37 2.37
CA GLN A 95 4.74 -14.53 1.54
C GLN A 95 5.40 -14.10 0.23
N VAL A 96 4.92 -13.01 -0.38
CA VAL A 96 5.51 -12.44 -1.60
C VAL A 96 6.87 -11.81 -1.30
N SER A 97 6.96 -10.95 -0.28
CA SER A 97 8.21 -10.29 0.14
C SER A 97 9.33 -11.27 0.49
N ALA A 98 9.01 -12.44 1.05
CA ALA A 98 10.00 -13.46 1.37
C ALA A 98 10.70 -14.03 0.11
N ASP A 99 10.01 -14.05 -1.02
CA ASP A 99 10.53 -14.51 -2.32
C ASP A 99 11.18 -13.36 -3.11
N THR A 100 10.63 -12.14 -3.01
CA THR A 100 11.08 -10.97 -3.78
C THR A 100 12.15 -10.11 -3.08
N PHE A 101 12.62 -10.50 -1.89
CA PHE A 101 13.48 -9.69 -1.00
C PHE A 101 14.72 -9.06 -1.67
N VAL A 102 15.22 -9.64 -2.77
CA VAL A 102 16.40 -9.14 -3.50
C VAL A 102 16.09 -7.93 -4.40
N ARG A 103 14.82 -7.71 -4.78
CA ARG A 103 14.42 -6.62 -5.71
C ARG A 103 13.56 -5.56 -5.04
N HIS A 104 12.49 -5.96 -4.36
CA HIS A 104 11.48 -5.06 -3.79
C HIS A 104 10.77 -5.75 -2.61
N ASP A 105 10.61 -5.04 -1.48
CA ASP A 105 9.82 -5.54 -0.35
C ASP A 105 8.36 -5.13 -0.53
N PHE A 106 7.56 -6.07 -1.05
CA PHE A 106 6.16 -5.86 -1.41
C PHE A 106 5.31 -5.28 -0.26
N CYS A 107 5.54 -5.71 0.99
CA CYS A 107 4.81 -5.16 2.14
C CYS A 107 5.12 -3.67 2.40
N LEU A 108 6.30 -3.19 1.98
CA LEU A 108 6.75 -1.82 2.17
C LEU A 108 6.23 -0.84 1.11
N GLU A 109 5.78 -1.36 -0.04
CA GLU A 109 5.42 -0.56 -1.22
C GLU A 109 4.00 0.00 -1.20
N ASN A 110 3.25 -0.22 -0.11
CA ASN A 110 2.01 0.50 0.10
C ASN A 110 2.28 2.01 0.15
N SER A 111 1.54 2.80 -0.63
CA SER A 111 1.82 4.25 -0.77
C SER A 111 1.75 5.01 0.55
N ALA A 112 0.82 4.66 1.45
CA ALA A 112 0.71 5.29 2.76
C ALA A 112 1.89 4.88 3.65
N ARG A 113 2.37 3.64 3.52
CA ARG A 113 3.59 3.18 4.21
C ARG A 113 4.84 3.89 3.70
N LEU A 114 4.95 4.13 2.40
CA LEU A 114 6.02 4.94 1.81
C LEU A 114 5.98 6.37 2.36
N LEU A 115 4.80 6.97 2.46
CA LEU A 115 4.61 8.30 3.06
C LEU A 115 5.09 8.33 4.52
N CYS A 116 4.65 7.35 5.31
CA CYS A 116 5.06 7.19 6.71
C CYS A 116 6.58 7.05 6.83
N THR A 117 7.19 6.22 5.98
CA THR A 117 8.63 5.95 5.98
C THR A 117 9.44 7.19 5.68
N HIS A 118 9.03 7.97 4.67
CA HIS A 118 9.84 9.08 4.17
C HIS A 118 9.59 10.40 4.89
N LEU A 119 8.34 10.66 5.27
CA LEU A 119 7.90 11.94 5.84
C LEU A 119 7.56 11.87 7.33
N SER A 120 7.54 10.67 7.93
CA SER A 120 7.09 10.46 9.32
C SER A 120 5.66 10.93 9.59
N GLU A 121 4.83 11.01 8.54
CA GLU A 121 3.41 11.39 8.61
C GLU A 121 2.52 10.16 8.82
N CYS A 122 2.97 9.23 9.68
CA CYS A 122 2.16 8.10 10.14
C CYS A 122 1.29 8.56 11.30
N GLY A 123 -0.03 8.37 11.21
CA GLY A 123 -0.87 8.39 12.40
C GLY A 123 -0.52 7.25 13.38
N HIS A 124 -1.18 7.20 14.54
CA HIS A 124 -1.10 6.08 15.50
C HIS A 124 -2.00 4.90 15.06
N TRP A 125 -1.94 4.51 13.80
CA TRP A 125 -2.93 3.60 13.19
C TRP A 125 -2.76 2.13 13.55
N GLY A 126 -1.66 1.75 14.23
CA GLY A 126 -1.50 0.39 14.77
C GLY A 126 -1.46 -0.74 13.74
N CYS A 127 -1.28 -0.41 12.45
CA CYS A 127 -1.26 -1.36 11.36
C CYS A 127 -0.02 -2.28 11.41
N GLN A 128 -0.25 -3.59 11.31
CA GLN A 128 0.83 -4.58 11.18
C GLN A 128 1.50 -4.48 9.80
N LEU A 129 2.69 -5.06 9.63
CA LEU A 129 3.39 -5.04 8.34
C LEU A 129 2.64 -5.90 7.31
N GLU A 130 2.12 -7.03 7.76
CA GLU A 130 1.40 -8.02 6.95
C GLU A 130 0.02 -7.53 6.51
N ASP A 131 -0.54 -6.54 7.22
CA ASP A 131 -1.74 -5.84 6.81
C ASP A 131 -1.39 -4.71 5.83
N PHE A 132 -1.18 -5.12 4.58
CA PHE A 132 -0.80 -4.21 3.50
C PHE A 132 -1.79 -3.05 3.31
N ASN A 133 -3.08 -3.27 3.53
CA ASN A 133 -4.13 -2.30 3.21
C ASN A 133 -4.44 -1.32 4.34
N CYS A 134 -4.16 -1.68 5.59
CA CYS A 134 -4.56 -0.90 6.76
C CYS A 134 -4.10 0.56 6.70
N LEU A 135 -2.82 0.82 6.38
CA LEU A 135 -2.30 2.19 6.37
C LEU A 135 -2.99 3.07 5.33
N ARG A 136 -3.23 2.53 4.13
CA ARG A 136 -3.93 3.28 3.08
C ARG A 136 -5.39 3.53 3.45
N TYR A 137 -6.06 2.54 4.03
CA TYR A 137 -7.43 2.69 4.50
C TYR A 137 -7.57 3.80 5.55
N GLU A 138 -6.67 3.82 6.54
CA GLU A 138 -6.65 4.83 7.60
C GLU A 138 -6.35 6.22 7.06
N TRP A 139 -5.42 6.32 6.09
CA TRP A 139 -5.16 7.55 5.36
C TRP A 139 -6.42 8.08 4.67
N ASP A 140 -7.05 7.26 3.83
CA ASP A 140 -8.22 7.65 3.03
C ASP A 140 -9.43 7.99 3.92
N HIS A 141 -9.55 7.37 5.11
CA HIS A 141 -10.60 7.68 6.09
C HIS A 141 -10.48 9.12 6.64
N LEU A 142 -9.25 9.58 6.89
CA LEU A 142 -8.97 10.92 7.41
C LEU A 142 -8.86 11.97 6.29
N TYR A 143 -8.36 11.56 5.14
CA TYR A 143 -8.01 12.43 4.02
C TYR A 143 -8.46 11.83 2.68
N PRO A 144 -9.79 11.84 2.40
CA PRO A 144 -10.32 11.25 1.19
C PRO A 144 -9.74 11.93 -0.05
N SER A 145 -9.30 11.14 -1.02
CA SER A 145 -8.96 11.67 -2.34
C SER A 145 -10.23 12.15 -3.04
N LEU A 146 -10.24 13.39 -3.52
CA LEU A 146 -11.39 13.93 -4.28
C LEU A 146 -11.65 13.15 -5.59
N THR A 147 -10.69 12.35 -6.03
CA THR A 147 -10.76 11.44 -7.18
C THR A 147 -11.35 10.07 -6.85
N ALA A 148 -11.53 9.69 -5.57
CA ALA A 148 -12.19 8.44 -5.15
C ALA A 148 -13.74 8.52 -5.19
N SER A 149 -14.32 9.30 -6.10
CA SER A 149 -15.76 9.31 -6.38
C SER A 149 -16.24 8.02 -7.09
N TRP A 150 -15.40 6.98 -7.25
CA TRP A 150 -15.71 5.75 -7.97
C TRP A 150 -16.07 4.55 -7.08
N LEU A 151 -16.28 4.75 -5.78
CA LEU A 151 -16.85 3.73 -4.89
C LEU A 151 -18.26 4.11 -4.45
N ALA A 152 -19.18 4.13 -5.42
CA ALA A 152 -20.61 3.97 -5.23
C ALA A 152 -21.11 2.79 -6.06
#